data_AF-A0A5K1K2J9-F1
#
_entry.id   AF-A0A5K1K2J9-F1
#
_cell.length_a   1.000
_cell.length_b   1.000
_cell.length_c   1.000
_cell.angle_alpha   90.00
_cell.angle_beta   90.00
_cell.angle_gamma   90.00
#
_symmetry.space_group_name_H-M   'P 1'
#
loop_
_entity.id
_entity.type
_entity.pdbx_description
1 polymer ?
#
loop_
_entity_poly.entity_id
_entity_poly.type
_entity_poly.pdbx_seq_one_letter_code
_entity_poly.pdbx_strand_id
1 'polypeptide(L)'
;VTPDWTGGVYASPSIAGSRPGALIAGTWAAMQYMGHSGYLESCKSIVTAAKTIAHRIRTEVTELRVLGNPPASVVAFAAARGSSLNVLEVGDKMSKRGWHLNAITNPAAVHIAVTLIADLKDAVGEAKLSPSGEGTMMTLYGGCPRLASAACG
;
A
#
# COMPACT_ATOMS: atom_id res chain seq x y z
N VAL A 1 -15.96 31.41 -4.87
CA VAL A 1 -16.85 32.00 -5.90
C VAL A 1 -16.17 33.24 -6.42
N THR A 2 -16.17 33.43 -7.73
CA THR A 2 -15.62 34.60 -8.41
C THR A 2 -16.79 35.31 -9.12
N PRO A 3 -17.43 36.30 -8.46
CA PRO A 3 -18.64 36.95 -8.99
C PRO A 3 -18.33 37.99 -10.06
N ASP A 4 -17.11 38.54 -10.09
CA ASP A 4 -16.70 39.66 -10.96
C ASP A 4 -16.10 39.20 -12.30
N TRP A 5 -16.20 37.90 -12.61
CA TRP A 5 -15.67 37.38 -13.86
C TRP A 5 -16.56 37.80 -15.04
N THR A 6 -15.94 38.23 -16.15
CA THR A 6 -16.65 38.71 -17.34
C THR A 6 -17.52 37.64 -18.02
N GLY A 7 -17.23 36.35 -17.76
CA GLY A 7 -18.05 35.22 -18.18
C GLY A 7 -19.25 34.92 -17.28
N GLY A 8 -19.52 35.76 -16.28
CA GLY A 8 -20.59 35.58 -15.30
C GLY A 8 -20.08 34.96 -13.99
N VAL A 9 -21.00 34.72 -13.06
CA VAL A 9 -20.65 34.17 -11.73
C VAL A 9 -20.11 32.76 -11.87
N TYR A 10 -18.86 32.54 -11.46
CA TYR A 10 -18.22 31.22 -11.45
C TYR A 10 -18.03 30.70 -10.02
N ALA A 11 -18.50 29.48 -9.74
CA ALA A 11 -18.36 28.83 -8.44
C ALA A 11 -17.80 27.42 -8.62
N SER A 12 -16.75 27.09 -7.87
CA SER A 12 -16.25 25.72 -7.75
C SER A 12 -16.15 25.31 -6.28
N PRO A 13 -16.67 24.13 -5.89
CA PRO A 13 -16.65 23.65 -4.51
C PRO A 13 -15.30 23.05 -4.07
N SER A 14 -14.37 22.82 -5.00
CA SER A 14 -13.01 22.35 -4.72
C SER A 14 -12.02 22.89 -5.77
N ILE A 15 -10.74 22.53 -5.65
CA ILE A 15 -9.65 23.12 -6.45
C ILE A 15 -9.84 23.03 -7.97
N ALA A 16 -10.46 21.95 -8.46
CA ALA A 16 -10.69 21.74 -9.88
C ALA A 16 -11.97 22.44 -10.37
N GLY A 17 -11.97 23.01 -11.57
CA GLY A 17 -13.19 23.43 -12.26
C GLY A 17 -13.91 22.23 -12.87
N SER A 18 -13.41 21.76 -14.01
CA SER A 18 -13.83 20.51 -14.65
C SER A 18 -13.36 19.29 -13.84
N ARG A 19 -14.22 18.28 -13.68
CA ARG A 19 -13.93 17.04 -12.93
C ARG A 19 -14.35 15.79 -13.72
N PRO A 20 -13.60 14.68 -13.64
CA PRO A 20 -13.99 13.42 -14.29
C PRO A 20 -15.18 12.78 -13.55
N GLY A 21 -16.38 12.92 -14.13
CA GLY A 21 -17.61 12.36 -13.56
C GLY A 21 -17.59 10.83 -13.40
N ALA A 22 -16.80 10.14 -14.23
CA ALA A 22 -16.67 8.67 -14.19
C ALA A 22 -16.16 8.16 -12.83
N LEU A 23 -15.19 8.83 -12.21
CA LEU A 23 -14.67 8.42 -10.89
C LEU A 23 -15.70 8.61 -9.78
N ILE A 24 -16.55 9.63 -9.89
CA ILE A 24 -17.62 9.90 -8.94
C ILE A 24 -18.70 8.81 -9.06
N ALA A 25 -19.11 8.48 -10.29
CA ALA A 25 -20.06 7.42 -10.56
C ALA A 25 -19.53 6.04 -10.11
N GLY A 26 -18.25 5.75 -10.37
CA GLY A 26 -17.59 4.52 -9.92
C GLY A 26 -17.53 4.41 -8.40
N THR A 27 -17.21 5.51 -7.70
CA THR A 27 -17.21 5.54 -6.23
C THR A 27 -18.61 5.27 -5.68
N TRP A 28 -19.64 5.90 -6.24
CA TRP A 28 -21.02 5.65 -5.83
C TRP A 28 -21.44 4.20 -6.08
N ALA A 29 -21.12 3.65 -7.25
CA ALA A 29 -21.42 2.27 -7.58
C ALA A 29 -20.73 1.28 -6.62
N ALA A 30 -19.46 1.51 -6.29
CA ALA A 30 -18.73 0.70 -5.31
C ALA A 30 -19.36 0.79 -3.91
N MET A 31 -19.77 1.99 -3.47
CA MET A 31 -20.44 2.16 -2.18
C MET A 31 -21.76 1.40 -2.12
N GLN A 32 -22.57 1.45 -3.18
CA GLN A 32 -23.85 0.74 -3.23
C GLN A 32 -23.68 -0.77 -3.33
N TYR A 33 -22.70 -1.23 -4.12
CA TYR A 33 -22.39 -2.64 -4.27
C TYR A 33 -21.90 -3.26 -2.95
N MET A 34 -20.96 -2.60 -2.27
CA MET A 34 -20.42 -3.06 -0.99
C MET A 34 -21.49 -3.01 0.11
N GLY A 35 -22.25 -1.91 0.16
CA GLY A 35 -23.22 -1.66 1.22
C GLY A 35 -22.59 -1.66 2.62
N HIS A 36 -23.44 -1.49 3.64
CA HIS A 36 -22.96 -1.44 5.02
C HIS A 36 -22.33 -2.77 5.48
N SER A 37 -22.99 -3.91 5.18
CA SER A 37 -22.51 -5.23 5.58
C SER A 37 -21.19 -5.62 4.90
N GLY A 38 -21.00 -5.29 3.62
CA GLY A 38 -19.76 -5.59 2.91
C GLY A 38 -18.58 -4.82 3.47
N TYR A 39 -18.76 -3.53 3.81
CA TYR A 39 -17.73 -2.75 4.50
C TYR A 39 -17.45 -3.27 5.92
N LEU A 40 -18.48 -3.70 6.66
CA LEU A 40 -18.32 -4.26 8.00
C LEU A 40 -17.46 -5.54 7.97
N GLU A 41 -17.79 -6.49 7.10
CA GLU A 41 -17.06 -7.75 6.98
C GLU A 41 -15.63 -7.53 6.46
N SER A 42 -15.48 -6.61 5.49
CA SER A 42 -14.16 -6.21 4.99
C SER A 42 -13.29 -5.62 6.11
N CYS A 43 -13.84 -4.69 6.88
CA CYS A 43 -13.16 -4.08 8.02
C CYS A 43 -12.76 -5.13 9.06
N LYS A 44 -13.69 -6.03 9.40
CA LYS A 44 -13.45 -7.13 10.35
C LYS A 44 -12.32 -8.04 9.89
N SER A 45 -12.31 -8.43 8.62
CA SER A 45 -11.24 -9.25 8.03
C SER A 45 -9.88 -8.55 8.10
N ILE A 46 -9.81 -7.29 7.66
CA ILE A 46 -8.55 -6.51 7.65
C ILE A 46 -8.01 -6.33 9.07
N VAL A 47 -8.84 -5.87 10.00
CA VAL A 47 -8.42 -5.60 11.39
C VAL A 47 -8.01 -6.89 12.09
N THR A 48 -8.70 -8.00 11.82
CA THR A 48 -8.34 -9.30 12.39
C THR A 48 -6.97 -9.75 11.87
N ALA A 49 -6.72 -9.66 10.57
CA ALA A 49 -5.41 -9.98 9.98
C ALA A 49 -4.29 -9.09 10.54
N ALA A 50 -4.52 -7.78 10.64
CA ALA A 50 -3.56 -6.84 11.23
C ALA A 50 -3.25 -7.18 12.70
N LYS A 51 -4.27 -7.50 13.50
CA LYS A 51 -4.08 -7.94 14.90
C LYS A 51 -3.30 -9.23 15.00
N THR A 52 -3.57 -10.20 14.13
CA THR A 52 -2.83 -11.47 14.08
C THR A 52 -1.37 -11.24 13.73
N ILE A 53 -1.07 -10.40 12.73
CA ILE A 53 0.31 -10.04 12.36
C ILE A 53 1.02 -9.36 13.54
N ALA A 54 0.38 -8.35 14.15
CA ALA A 54 0.96 -7.64 15.29
C ALA A 54 1.19 -8.57 16.49
N HIS A 55 0.29 -9.54 16.73
CA HIS A 55 0.47 -10.53 17.80
C HIS A 55 1.66 -11.45 17.51
N ARG A 56 1.73 -12.04 16.31
CA ARG A 56 2.83 -12.93 15.92
C ARG A 56 4.18 -12.23 15.97
N ILE A 57 4.27 -10.97 15.52
CA ILE A 57 5.52 -10.19 15.64
C ILE A 57 5.92 -10.05 17.11
N ARG A 58 4.97 -9.76 18.02
CA ARG A 58 5.28 -9.60 19.45
C ARG A 58 5.68 -10.90 20.14
N THR A 59 5.15 -12.05 19.72
CA THR A 59 5.36 -13.33 20.40
C THR A 59 6.46 -14.18 19.79
N GLU A 60 6.69 -14.09 18.48
CA GLU A 60 7.61 -14.97 17.74
C GLU A 60 8.93 -14.30 17.36
N VAL A 61 9.01 -12.96 17.35
CA VAL A 61 10.20 -12.23 16.88
C VAL A 61 10.72 -11.29 17.97
N THR A 62 11.71 -11.77 18.74
CA THR A 62 12.25 -11.05 19.91
C THR A 62 13.10 -9.84 19.53
N GLU A 63 13.67 -9.83 18.32
CA GLU A 63 14.50 -8.76 17.79
C GLU A 63 13.69 -7.57 17.28
N LEU A 64 12.36 -7.72 17.15
CA LEU A 64 11.44 -6.69 16.69
C LEU A 64 10.47 -6.29 17.81
N ARG A 65 10.02 -5.04 17.75
CA ARG A 65 8.93 -4.54 18.58
C ARG A 65 7.90 -3.85 17.72
N VAL A 66 6.63 -4.11 17.98
CA VAL A 66 5.53 -3.34 17.38
C VAL A 66 5.52 -1.94 18.00
N LEU A 67 5.32 -0.91 17.18
CA LEU A 67 5.17 0.46 17.64
C LEU A 67 3.74 0.68 18.17
N GLY A 68 3.61 0.82 19.49
CA GLY A 68 2.34 1.07 20.15
C GLY A 68 1.36 -0.12 20.07
N ASN A 69 0.07 0.21 19.97
CA ASN A 69 -1.01 -0.76 19.83
C ASN A 69 -1.94 -0.38 18.67
N PRO A 70 -1.66 -0.84 17.44
CA PRO A 70 -2.42 -0.42 16.26
C PRO A 70 -3.86 -0.94 16.34
N PRO A 71 -4.88 -0.06 16.34
CA PRO A 71 -6.28 -0.49 16.42
C PRO A 71 -6.86 -0.92 15.06
N ALA A 72 -6.18 -0.56 13.96
CA ALA A 72 -6.69 -0.64 12.60
C ALA A 72 -5.82 -1.54 11.70
N SER A 73 -5.76 -1.23 10.40
CA SER A 73 -5.12 -2.04 9.36
C SER A 73 -3.59 -1.92 9.26
N VAL A 74 -3.01 -0.87 9.85
CA VAL A 74 -1.58 -0.57 9.70
C VAL A 74 -0.80 -1.07 10.91
N VAL A 75 0.19 -1.91 10.68
CA VAL A 75 1.10 -2.42 11.71
C VAL A 75 2.51 -1.91 11.42
N ALA A 76 3.05 -1.10 12.33
CA ALA A 76 4.42 -0.63 12.27
C ALA A 76 5.29 -1.36 13.29
N PHE A 77 6.49 -1.76 12.89
CA PHE A 77 7.45 -2.42 13.76
C PHE A 77 8.86 -1.87 13.58
N ALA A 78 9.60 -1.83 14.68
CA ALA A 78 10.97 -1.35 14.79
C ALA A 78 11.86 -2.43 15.39
N ALA A 79 13.17 -2.21 15.39
CA ALA A 79 14.08 -3.01 16.20
C ALA A 79 13.71 -2.92 17.70
N ALA A 80 13.85 -4.04 18.40
CA ALA A 80 13.72 -4.11 19.84
C ALA A 80 14.74 -3.17 20.54
N ARG A 81 14.41 -2.69 21.74
CA ARG A 81 15.31 -1.80 22.49
C ARG A 81 16.59 -2.56 22.85
N GLY A 82 17.75 -1.99 22.52
CA GLY A 82 19.05 -2.62 22.76
C GLY A 82 19.48 -3.65 21.70
N SER A 83 18.69 -3.83 20.65
CA SER A 83 19.10 -4.63 19.48
C SER A 83 19.99 -3.82 18.54
N SER A 84 21.03 -4.44 17.99
CA SER A 84 21.86 -3.88 16.92
C SER A 84 21.21 -4.02 15.53
N LEU A 85 20.00 -4.56 15.45
CA LEU A 85 19.28 -4.80 14.21
C LEU A 85 18.88 -3.50 13.51
N ASN A 86 19.26 -3.36 12.24
CA ASN A 86 18.74 -2.32 11.37
C ASN A 86 17.43 -2.79 10.72
N VAL A 87 16.30 -2.25 11.17
CA VAL A 87 14.97 -2.63 10.66
C VAL A 87 14.75 -2.26 9.18
N LEU A 88 15.49 -1.28 8.66
CA LEU A 88 15.40 -0.91 7.24
C LEU A 88 16.02 -2.01 6.36
N GLU A 89 17.11 -2.65 6.82
CA GLU A 89 17.67 -3.82 6.14
C GLU A 89 16.69 -5.01 6.16
N VAL A 90 15.93 -5.19 7.24
CA VAL A 90 14.85 -6.18 7.28
C VAL A 90 13.81 -5.87 6.20
N GLY A 91 13.44 -4.59 6.03
CA GLY A 91 12.59 -4.11 4.94
C GLY A 91 13.13 -4.49 3.56
N ASP A 92 14.42 -4.24 3.30
CA ASP A 92 15.07 -4.58 2.03
C ASP A 92 15.10 -6.09 1.77
N LYS A 93 15.37 -6.90 2.81
CA LYS A 93 15.36 -8.37 2.70
C LYS A 93 13.95 -8.90 2.45
N MET A 94 12.93 -8.27 3.02
CA MET A 94 11.52 -8.60 2.77
C MET A 94 11.08 -8.19 1.36
N SER A 95 11.55 -7.05 0.87
CA SER A 95 11.34 -6.60 -0.53
C SER A 95 11.89 -7.61 -1.55
N LYS A 96 13.09 -8.15 -1.31
CA LYS A 96 13.67 -9.22 -2.12
C LYS A 96 12.84 -10.52 -2.12
N ARG A 97 11.96 -10.71 -1.13
CA ARG A 97 11.03 -11.84 -1.02
C ARG A 97 9.63 -11.51 -1.58
N GLY A 98 9.46 -10.36 -2.23
CA GLY A 98 8.21 -9.91 -2.84
C GLY A 98 7.29 -9.11 -1.91
N TRP A 99 7.74 -8.73 -0.71
CA TRP A 99 6.94 -7.94 0.22
C TRP A 99 7.24 -6.45 0.11
N HIS A 100 6.23 -5.65 -0.20
CA HIS A 100 6.35 -4.19 -0.21
C HIS A 100 5.99 -3.63 1.17
N LEU A 101 7.02 -3.29 1.94
CA LEU A 101 6.90 -2.63 3.23
C LEU A 101 7.27 -1.16 3.09
N ASN A 102 6.52 -0.28 3.75
CA ASN A 102 6.82 1.15 3.75
C ASN A 102 7.81 1.48 4.86
N ALA A 103 8.97 2.02 4.48
CA ALA A 103 9.93 2.55 5.44
C ALA A 103 9.40 3.82 6.09
N ILE A 104 9.56 3.93 7.41
CA ILE A 104 9.25 5.13 8.18
C ILE A 104 10.48 5.57 8.96
N THR A 105 10.67 6.88 9.03
CA THR A 105 11.78 7.51 9.74
C THR A 105 11.25 8.22 10.98
N ASN A 106 12.07 8.30 12.03
CA ASN A 106 11.76 8.94 13.31
C ASN A 106 10.58 8.31 14.11
N PRO A 107 10.74 7.12 14.73
CA PRO A 107 11.94 6.27 14.77
C PRO A 107 12.10 5.41 13.52
N ALA A 108 13.31 4.92 13.24
CA ALA A 108 13.54 3.97 12.15
C ALA A 108 12.67 2.72 12.34
N ALA A 109 11.78 2.46 11.39
CA ALA A 109 10.82 1.37 11.41
C ALA A 109 10.31 1.07 9.99
N VAL A 110 9.57 -0.02 9.86
CA VAL A 110 8.82 -0.36 8.66
C VAL A 110 7.37 -0.63 9.03
N HIS A 111 6.44 -0.33 8.13
CA HIS A 111 5.03 -0.64 8.33
C HIS A 111 4.45 -1.43 7.15
N ILE A 112 3.45 -2.25 7.48
CA ILE A 112 2.58 -2.92 6.52
C ILE A 112 1.16 -2.39 6.69
N ALA A 113 0.53 -2.00 5.58
CA ALA A 113 -0.89 -1.69 5.52
C ALA A 113 -1.62 -2.93 5.00
N VAL A 114 -2.41 -3.56 5.87
CA VAL A 114 -3.18 -4.75 5.48
C VAL A 114 -4.40 -4.31 4.68
N THR A 115 -4.56 -4.83 3.46
CA THR A 115 -5.71 -4.64 2.59
C THR A 115 -6.47 -5.94 2.40
N LEU A 116 -7.57 -5.93 1.64
CA LEU A 116 -8.35 -7.14 1.38
C LEU A 116 -7.55 -8.14 0.52
N ILE A 117 -7.64 -9.42 0.88
CA ILE A 117 -7.06 -10.51 0.08
C ILE A 117 -7.80 -10.66 -1.27
N ALA A 118 -9.05 -10.21 -1.37
CA ALA A 118 -9.79 -10.16 -2.63
C ALA A 118 -9.08 -9.24 -3.64
N ASP A 119 -8.67 -8.04 -3.22
CA ASP A 119 -7.89 -7.12 -4.06
C ASP A 119 -6.57 -7.74 -4.52
N LEU A 120 -5.94 -8.59 -3.70
CA LEU A 120 -4.74 -9.33 -4.12
C LEU A 120 -5.06 -10.38 -5.20
N LYS A 121 -6.19 -11.09 -5.10
CA LYS A 121 -6.62 -12.06 -6.11
C LYS A 121 -7.00 -11.38 -7.42
N ASP A 122 -7.70 -10.26 -7.33
CA ASP A 122 -8.12 -9.46 -8.49
C ASP A 122 -6.89 -8.81 -9.14
N ALA A 123 -5.97 -8.22 -8.36
CA ALA A 123 -4.70 -7.71 -8.87
C ALA A 123 -3.83 -8.80 -9.52
N VAL A 124 -3.82 -10.02 -8.97
CA VAL A 124 -3.16 -11.18 -9.61
C VAL A 124 -3.88 -11.60 -10.90
N GLY A 125 -5.21 -11.50 -10.94
CA GLY A 125 -6.01 -11.74 -12.15
C GLY A 125 -5.71 -10.71 -13.25
N GLU A 126 -5.72 -9.44 -12.90
CA GLU A 126 -5.38 -8.32 -13.78
C GLU A 126 -3.94 -8.39 -14.28
N ALA A 127 -2.98 -8.73 -13.40
CA ALA A 127 -1.57 -8.92 -13.76
C ALA A 127 -1.34 -10.12 -14.71
N LYS A 128 -2.25 -11.11 -14.72
CA LYS A 128 -2.21 -12.24 -15.68
C LYS A 128 -2.83 -11.89 -17.04
N LEU A 129 -3.77 -10.94 -17.07
CA LEU A 129 -4.47 -10.51 -18.27
C LEU A 129 -3.73 -9.40 -19.02
N SER A 130 -2.91 -8.61 -18.32
CA SER A 130 -2.07 -7.57 -18.91
C SER A 130 -0.74 -8.16 -19.45
N PRO A 131 -0.22 -7.66 -20.59
CA PRO A 131 1.08 -8.07 -21.10
C PRO A 131 2.18 -7.68 -20.10
N SER A 132 3.12 -8.59 -19.84
CA SER A 132 4.21 -8.35 -18.89
C SER A 132 5.07 -7.17 -19.35
N GLY A 133 5.15 -6.09 -18.56
CA GLY A 133 6.11 -5.01 -18.78
C GLY A 133 5.62 -3.58 -18.57
N GLU A 134 4.31 -3.32 -18.46
CA GLU A 134 3.77 -1.95 -18.34
C GLU A 134 3.62 -1.42 -16.90
N GLY A 135 3.96 -2.23 -15.89
CA GLY A 135 3.88 -1.80 -14.49
C GLY A 135 5.11 -0.99 -14.07
N THR A 136 4.91 0.16 -13.40
CA THR A 136 5.98 1.01 -12.84
C THR A 136 6.98 0.20 -11.99
N MET A 137 6.50 -0.81 -11.26
CA MET A 137 7.34 -1.75 -10.49
C MET A 137 8.22 -2.65 -11.37
N MET A 138 7.70 -3.17 -12.50
CA MET A 138 8.46 -4.00 -13.44
C MET A 138 9.52 -3.16 -14.17
N THR A 139 9.21 -1.92 -14.51
CA THR A 139 10.16 -1.03 -15.20
C THR A 139 11.29 -0.57 -14.27
N LEU A 140 11.00 -0.32 -12.99
CA LEU A 140 12.00 0.10 -12.00
C LEU A 140 12.82 -1.06 -11.41
N TYR A 141 12.22 -2.24 -11.22
CA TYR A 141 12.87 -3.37 -10.53
C TYR A 141 13.02 -4.66 -11.36
N GLY A 142 12.26 -4.82 -12.44
CA GLY A 142 12.36 -5.96 -13.37
C GLY A 142 13.45 -5.79 -14.43
N GLY A 143 14.05 -4.60 -14.54
CA GLY A 143 15.19 -4.30 -15.39
C GLY A 143 16.52 -4.73 -14.77
N CYS A 144 16.80 -6.03 -14.73
CA CYS A 144 18.18 -6.51 -14.79
C CYS A 144 18.42 -7.04 -16.21
N PRO A 145 18.90 -6.23 -17.16
CA PRO A 145 19.59 -6.80 -18.29
C PRO A 145 20.82 -7.49 -17.69
N ARG A 146 20.90 -8.81 -17.86
CA ARG A 146 22.11 -9.57 -17.54
C ARG A 146 23.27 -8.83 -18.19
N LEU A 147 24.16 -8.25 -17.38
CA LEU A 147 25.49 -7.85 -17.78
C LEU A 147 26.20 -9.12 -18.28
N ALA A 148 26.09 -9.39 -19.58
CA ALA A 148 27.03 -10.24 -20.27
C ALA A 148 28.25 -9.37 -20.62
N SER A 149 29.12 -9.20 -19.62
CA SER A 149 30.53 -8.95 -19.88
C SER A 149 31.21 -10.30 -20.11
N ALA A 150 31.43 -10.62 -21.38
CA ALA A 150 32.41 -11.57 -21.91
C ALA A 150 32.40 -11.36 -23.43
N ALA A 151 33.48 -11.29 -24.19
CA ALA A 151 34.93 -11.18 -23.99
C ALA A 151 35.47 -11.04 -25.43
N CYS A 152 36.64 -10.41 -25.62
CA CYS A 152 37.60 -10.60 -26.70
C CYS A 152 37.13 -10.94 -28.14
N GLY A 153 37.46 -10.06 -29.09
CA GLY A 153 37.50 -10.36 -30.52
C GLY A 153 37.42 -9.11 -31.38
#